data_AF-A0AAN8ILB2-F1
#
_entry.id   AF-A0AAN8ILB2-F1
#
_cell.length_a   1.000
_cell.length_b   1.000
_cell.length_c   1.000
_cell.angle_alpha   90.00
_cell.angle_beta   90.00
_cell.angle_gamma   90.00
#
_symmetry.space_group_name_H-M   'P 1'
#
loop_
_entity.id
_entity.type
_entity.pdbx_description
1 polymer ?
#
loop_
_entity_poly.entity_id
_entity_poly.type
_entity_poly.pdbx_seq_one_letter_code
_entity_poly.pdbx_strand_id
1 'polypeptide(L)'
;MYADINNVREELRKTKRQLKRLRAALPKLMSSTDLLQRIVSKSRDTMMYISIVDQLHHDVSVLSKSPDPAKDLLREAHILELRAENYELRYLHLRQCLRTLHAVAPILIATGKSSTEKWEAMLELKQSYVDIEGKKREMIIKQTTMERIIEDQLNSISNAKAAIHARRATLQSEEKDLQESSQAKITESIDSLKSAIEEMVRKIETPPAGHLKEETFEKKRRSQESMQDEEPMDFSDAEGHALPEARG
;
A
#
# COMPACT_ATOMS: atom_id res chain seq x y z
N MET A 1 -5.73 49.60 59.65
CA MET A 1 -6.42 48.30 59.82
C MET A 1 -7.78 48.22 59.12
N TYR A 2 -8.83 48.97 59.50
CA TYR A 2 -10.18 48.73 58.93
C TYR A 2 -10.29 48.92 57.39
N ALA A 3 -9.60 49.89 56.81
CA ALA A 3 -9.58 50.10 55.35
C ALA A 3 -9.00 48.89 54.59
N ASP A 4 -7.99 48.24 55.17
CA ASP A 4 -7.27 47.10 54.61
C ASP A 4 -8.16 45.84 54.57
N ILE A 5 -8.84 45.55 55.69
CA ILE A 5 -9.84 44.47 55.78
C ILE A 5 -10.97 44.64 54.76
N ASN A 6 -11.40 45.87 54.50
CA ASN A 6 -12.42 46.16 53.49
C ASN A 6 -11.90 45.97 52.06
N ASN A 7 -10.65 46.35 51.77
CA ASN A 7 -10.01 46.11 50.48
C ASN A 7 -9.92 44.61 50.16
N VAL A 8 -9.35 43.81 51.09
CA VAL A 8 -9.25 42.35 50.97
C VAL A 8 -10.62 41.68 50.76
N ARG A 9 -11.68 42.19 51.42
CA ARG A 9 -13.05 41.70 51.21
C ARG A 9 -13.60 42.00 49.81
N GLU A 10 -13.32 43.16 49.23
CA GLU A 10 -13.73 43.46 47.85
C GLU A 10 -12.91 42.68 46.82
N GLU A 11 -11.60 42.51 47.01
CA GLU A 11 -10.79 41.64 46.16
C GLU A 11 -11.29 40.19 46.18
N LEU A 12 -11.63 39.66 47.35
CA LEU A 12 -12.24 38.33 47.49
C LEU A 12 -13.62 38.24 46.79
N ARG A 13 -14.43 39.30 46.80
CA ARG A 13 -15.70 39.37 46.07
C ARG A 13 -15.47 39.41 44.55
N LYS A 14 -14.51 40.22 44.09
CA LYS A 14 -14.13 40.40 42.68
C LYS A 14 -13.60 39.08 42.09
N THR A 15 -12.65 38.44 42.76
CA THR A 15 -12.09 37.14 42.36
C THR A 15 -13.15 36.04 42.36
N LYS A 16 -14.00 35.93 43.39
CA LYS A 16 -15.14 34.99 43.39
C LYS A 16 -16.11 35.21 42.22
N ARG A 17 -16.43 36.46 41.88
CA ARG A 17 -17.27 36.81 40.71
C ARG A 17 -16.59 36.43 39.40
N GLN A 18 -15.30 36.71 39.24
CA GLN A 18 -14.51 36.32 38.05
C GLN A 18 -14.45 34.79 37.91
N LEU A 19 -14.13 34.07 38.97
CA LEU A 19 -14.08 32.60 38.99
C LEU A 19 -15.44 31.98 38.66
N LYS A 20 -16.55 32.56 39.14
CA LYS A 20 -17.90 32.12 38.74
C LYS A 20 -18.17 32.35 37.24
N ARG A 21 -17.75 33.49 36.68
CA ARG A 21 -17.87 33.77 35.24
C ARG A 21 -17.03 32.81 34.39
N LEU A 22 -15.77 32.59 34.76
CA LEU A 22 -14.86 31.67 34.07
C LEU A 22 -15.42 30.23 34.11
N ARG A 23 -15.90 29.75 35.25
CA ARG A 23 -16.56 28.43 35.35
C ARG A 23 -17.83 28.31 34.51
N ALA A 24 -18.58 29.40 34.32
CA ALA A 24 -19.77 29.43 33.47
C ALA A 24 -19.43 29.51 31.96
N ALA A 25 -18.26 30.04 31.61
CA ALA A 25 -17.75 30.11 30.23
C ALA A 25 -17.07 28.81 29.78
N LEU A 26 -16.65 27.92 30.70
CA LEU A 26 -16.10 26.62 30.35
C LEU A 26 -17.18 25.72 29.69
N PRO A 27 -16.87 25.04 28.58
CA PRO A 27 -17.73 24.00 28.03
C PRO A 27 -18.05 22.92 29.08
N LYS A 28 -19.16 22.20 28.90
CA LYS A 28 -19.55 21.08 29.77
C LYS A 28 -18.51 19.95 29.68
N LEU A 29 -17.52 19.97 30.57
CA LEU A 29 -16.51 18.91 30.67
C LEU A 29 -17.19 17.57 30.99
N MET A 30 -16.76 16.52 30.30
CA MET A 30 -17.16 15.12 30.50
C MET A 30 -16.80 14.61 31.91
N SER A 31 -17.36 13.47 32.33
CA SER A 31 -16.95 12.84 33.60
C SER A 31 -15.56 12.19 33.49
N SER A 32 -14.90 11.91 34.62
CA SER A 32 -13.63 11.17 34.61
C SER A 32 -13.79 9.75 34.04
N THR A 33 -14.96 9.12 34.24
CA THR A 33 -15.28 7.80 33.68
C THR A 33 -15.40 7.85 32.16
N ASP A 34 -16.16 8.81 31.62
CA ASP A 34 -16.29 8.98 30.17
C ASP A 34 -14.94 9.31 29.52
N LEU A 35 -14.12 10.12 30.21
CA LEU A 35 -12.78 10.47 29.75
C LEU A 35 -11.89 9.24 29.66
N LEU A 36 -11.82 8.43 30.72
CA LEU A 36 -11.06 7.18 30.72
C LEU A 36 -11.55 6.24 29.62
N GLN A 37 -12.86 6.03 29.48
CA GLN A 37 -13.43 5.18 28.42
C GLN A 37 -13.05 5.66 27.01
N ARG A 38 -13.01 6.97 26.77
CA ARG A 38 -12.57 7.54 25.48
C ARG A 38 -11.07 7.34 25.23
N ILE A 39 -10.22 7.55 26.24
CA ILE A 39 -8.78 7.26 26.14
C ILE A 39 -8.56 5.77 25.87
N VAL A 40 -9.26 4.90 26.60
CA VAL A 40 -9.25 3.44 26.44
C VAL A 40 -9.66 3.03 25.03
N SER A 41 -10.73 3.62 24.49
CA SER A 41 -11.17 3.36 23.12
C SER A 41 -10.09 3.75 22.10
N LYS A 42 -9.47 4.93 22.24
CA LYS A 42 -8.44 5.40 21.30
C LYS A 42 -7.10 4.66 21.44
N SER A 43 -6.78 4.19 22.64
CA SER A 43 -5.66 3.28 22.90
C SER A 43 -5.90 1.94 22.20
N ARG A 44 -7.11 1.38 22.31
CA ARG A 44 -7.49 0.15 21.58
C ARG A 44 -7.40 0.32 20.07
N ASP A 45 -7.95 1.41 19.52
CA ASP A 45 -7.84 1.73 18.09
C ASP A 45 -6.37 1.70 17.67
N THR A 46 -5.50 2.37 18.44
CA THR A 46 -4.05 2.44 18.17
C THR A 46 -3.41 1.04 18.18
N MET A 47 -3.71 0.20 19.17
CA MET A 47 -3.18 -1.18 19.25
C MET A 47 -3.66 -2.06 18.09
N MET A 48 -4.89 -1.87 17.61
CA MET A 48 -5.45 -2.60 16.46
C MET A 48 -4.80 -2.19 15.13
N TYR A 49 -4.39 -0.92 14.98
CA TYR A 49 -3.71 -0.47 13.77
C TYR A 49 -2.27 -0.99 13.64
N ILE A 50 -1.61 -1.43 14.71
CA ILE A 50 -0.24 -1.97 14.65
C ILE A 50 -0.18 -3.17 13.68
N SER A 51 -1.07 -4.14 13.86
CA SER A 51 -1.14 -5.30 12.95
C SER A 51 -1.51 -4.95 11.50
N ILE A 52 -2.12 -3.78 11.27
CA ILE A 52 -2.43 -3.29 9.93
C ILE A 52 -1.17 -2.67 9.28
N VAL A 53 -0.29 -2.06 10.07
CA VAL A 53 1.04 -1.62 9.59
C VAL A 53 1.96 -2.82 9.31
N ASP A 54 1.89 -3.87 10.13
CA ASP A 54 2.60 -5.13 9.85
C ASP A 54 2.16 -5.75 8.51
N GLN A 55 0.85 -5.72 8.22
CA GLN A 55 0.31 -6.14 6.92
C GLN A 55 0.80 -5.23 5.78
N LEU A 56 0.87 -3.92 5.96
CA LEU A 56 1.44 -3.02 4.95
C LEU A 56 2.88 -3.42 4.59
N HIS A 57 3.74 -3.70 5.57
CA HIS A 57 5.11 -4.16 5.29
C HIS A 57 5.16 -5.51 4.58
N HIS A 58 4.24 -6.42 4.90
CA HIS A 58 4.08 -7.67 4.17
C HIS A 58 3.71 -7.41 2.71
N ASP A 59 2.69 -6.60 2.44
CA ASP A 59 2.23 -6.23 1.09
C ASP A 59 3.37 -5.58 0.27
N VAL A 60 4.17 -4.69 0.89
CA VAL A 60 5.34 -4.07 0.24
C VAL A 60 6.43 -5.09 -0.10
N SER A 61 6.67 -6.08 0.78
CA SER A 61 7.57 -7.20 0.48
C SER A 61 7.03 -8.08 -0.66
N VAL A 62 5.71 -8.29 -0.75
CA VAL A 62 5.08 -9.05 -1.84
C VAL A 62 5.21 -8.30 -3.16
N LEU A 63 4.86 -7.01 -3.22
CA LEU A 63 5.05 -6.13 -4.39
C LEU A 63 6.49 -6.15 -4.91
N SER A 64 7.47 -6.14 -3.99
CA SER A 64 8.90 -6.13 -4.33
C SER A 64 9.41 -7.46 -4.91
N LYS A 65 8.66 -8.56 -4.72
CA LYS A 65 9.04 -9.93 -5.14
C LYS A 65 8.12 -10.52 -6.19
N SER A 66 7.05 -9.83 -6.58
CA SER A 66 6.08 -10.36 -7.53
C SER A 66 6.69 -10.49 -8.94
N PRO A 67 6.41 -11.59 -9.66
CA PRO A 67 6.78 -11.77 -11.07
C PRO A 67 5.77 -11.14 -12.06
N ASP A 68 4.73 -10.45 -11.58
CA ASP A 68 3.68 -9.85 -12.43
C ASP A 68 4.22 -8.75 -13.37
N PRO A 69 3.52 -8.43 -14.47
CA PRO A 69 3.93 -7.37 -15.40
C PRO A 69 4.10 -6.00 -14.71
N ALA A 70 5.15 -5.26 -15.11
CA ALA A 70 5.51 -3.98 -14.49
C ALA A 70 4.33 -2.98 -14.44
N LYS A 71 3.54 -2.90 -15.51
CA LYS A 71 2.32 -2.08 -15.58
C LYS A 71 1.28 -2.38 -14.50
N ASP A 72 1.07 -3.65 -14.15
CA ASP A 72 0.11 -4.03 -13.10
C ASP A 72 0.71 -3.77 -11.71
N LEU A 73 2.01 -4.03 -11.53
CA LEU A 73 2.74 -3.68 -10.31
C LEU A 73 2.79 -2.17 -10.05
N LEU A 74 2.84 -1.32 -11.08
CA LEU A 74 2.74 0.14 -10.93
C LEU A 74 1.38 0.58 -10.36
N ARG A 75 0.31 -0.11 -10.74
CA ARG A 75 -1.04 0.14 -10.18
C ARG A 75 -1.12 -0.30 -8.73
N GLU A 76 -0.63 -1.48 -8.38
CA GLU A 76 -0.67 -1.95 -6.99
C GLU A 76 0.26 -1.13 -6.09
N ALA A 77 1.44 -0.72 -6.58
CA ALA A 77 2.31 0.23 -5.89
C ALA A 77 1.56 1.53 -5.53
N HIS A 78 0.82 2.11 -6.47
CA HIS A 78 0.03 3.31 -6.21
C HIS A 78 -1.11 3.08 -5.20
N ILE A 79 -1.77 1.92 -5.24
CA ILE A 79 -2.78 1.54 -4.25
C ILE A 79 -2.14 1.44 -2.84
N LEU A 80 -0.94 0.86 -2.74
CA LEU A 80 -0.20 0.75 -1.48
C LEU A 80 0.29 2.11 -0.96
N GLU A 81 0.69 3.05 -1.81
CA GLU A 81 0.98 4.45 -1.42
C GLU A 81 -0.25 5.07 -0.74
N LEU A 82 -1.42 4.99 -1.38
CA LEU A 82 -2.67 5.55 -0.85
C LEU A 82 -3.10 4.86 0.46
N ARG A 83 -2.87 3.55 0.62
CA ARG A 83 -3.09 2.85 1.91
C ARG A 83 -2.15 3.38 3.00
N ALA A 84 -0.86 3.53 2.69
CA ALA A 84 0.14 4.02 3.63
C ALA A 84 -0.16 5.46 4.09
N GLU A 85 -0.52 6.35 3.18
CA GLU A 85 -1.00 7.72 3.49
C GLU A 85 -2.27 7.70 4.35
N ASN A 86 -3.21 6.79 4.07
CA ASN A 86 -4.41 6.66 4.89
C ASN A 86 -4.09 6.24 6.33
N TYR A 87 -3.13 5.32 6.52
CA TYR A 87 -2.70 4.90 7.86
C TYR A 87 -1.92 6.00 8.59
N GLU A 88 -1.04 6.73 7.90
CA GLU A 88 -0.33 7.90 8.43
C GLU A 88 -1.33 8.94 9.00
N LEU A 89 -2.34 9.31 8.22
CA LEU A 89 -3.41 10.23 8.65
C LEU A 89 -4.21 9.70 9.85
N ARG A 90 -4.50 8.40 9.91
CA ARG A 90 -5.17 7.78 11.07
C ARG A 90 -4.31 7.85 12.33
N TYR A 91 -3.02 7.58 12.25
CA TYR A 91 -2.11 7.67 13.40
C TYR A 91 -1.94 9.11 13.88
N LEU A 92 -1.80 10.08 12.98
CA LEU A 92 -1.77 11.51 13.32
C LEU A 92 -3.07 11.95 14.02
N HIS A 93 -4.23 11.52 13.51
CA HIS A 93 -5.52 11.77 14.15
C HIS A 93 -5.62 11.14 15.55
N LEU A 94 -5.24 9.87 15.71
CA LEU A 94 -5.23 9.18 17.00
C LEU A 94 -4.32 9.87 18.03
N ARG A 95 -3.12 10.29 17.60
CA ARG A 95 -2.18 11.07 18.43
C ARG A 95 -2.81 12.35 18.94
N GLN A 96 -3.46 13.10 18.06
CA GLN A 96 -4.11 14.36 18.42
C GLN A 96 -5.31 14.14 19.35
N CYS A 97 -6.13 13.12 19.10
CA CYS A 97 -7.23 12.73 19.99
C CYS A 97 -6.73 12.36 21.38
N LEU A 98 -5.72 11.51 21.49
CA LEU A 98 -5.15 11.07 22.78
C LEU A 98 -4.55 12.25 23.55
N ARG A 99 -3.73 13.09 22.91
CA ARG A 99 -3.20 14.33 23.51
C ARG A 99 -4.31 15.25 24.03
N THR A 100 -5.35 15.46 23.22
CA THR A 100 -6.50 16.29 23.59
C THR A 100 -7.25 15.71 24.79
N LEU A 101 -7.46 14.39 24.82
CA LEU A 101 -8.14 13.70 25.94
C LEU A 101 -7.29 13.76 27.22
N HIS A 102 -6.00 13.42 27.18
CA HIS A 102 -5.14 13.51 28.36
C HIS A 102 -5.05 14.94 28.92
N ALA A 103 -5.10 15.97 28.07
CA ALA A 103 -5.17 17.37 28.51
C ALA A 103 -6.48 17.75 29.25
N VAL A 104 -7.56 16.95 29.16
CA VAL A 104 -8.80 17.19 29.92
C VAL A 104 -8.63 16.83 31.40
N ALA A 105 -7.78 15.85 31.75
CA ALA A 105 -7.65 15.39 33.14
C ALA A 105 -7.16 16.49 34.11
N PRO A 106 -6.11 17.28 33.81
CA PRO A 106 -5.74 18.44 34.62
C PRO A 106 -6.87 19.47 34.78
N ILE A 107 -7.71 19.66 33.76
CA ILE A 107 -8.85 20.58 33.82
C ILE A 107 -9.95 20.03 34.76
N LEU A 108 -10.21 18.72 34.76
CA LEU A 108 -11.13 18.09 35.71
C LEU A 108 -10.63 18.22 37.15
N ILE A 109 -9.32 18.07 37.38
CA ILE A 109 -8.70 18.25 38.69
C ILE A 109 -8.79 19.72 39.14
N ALA A 110 -8.34 20.67 38.31
CA ALA A 110 -8.38 22.11 38.62
C ALA A 110 -9.81 22.67 38.81
N THR A 111 -10.82 22.05 38.19
CA THR A 111 -12.23 22.42 38.40
C THR A 111 -12.90 21.70 39.58
N GLY A 112 -12.19 20.80 40.27
CA GLY A 112 -12.72 20.03 41.40
C GLY A 112 -13.72 18.94 41.01
N LYS A 113 -13.72 18.51 39.74
CA LYS A 113 -14.55 17.39 39.24
C LYS A 113 -13.91 16.02 39.44
N SER A 114 -12.60 15.98 39.66
CA SER A 114 -11.83 14.82 40.13
C SER A 114 -10.76 15.31 41.10
N SER A 115 -10.17 14.39 41.88
CA SER A 115 -8.86 14.60 42.50
C SER A 115 -7.77 13.93 41.67
N THR A 116 -6.51 14.22 41.98
CA THR A 116 -5.33 13.61 41.33
C THR A 116 -5.26 12.11 41.67
N GLU A 117 -5.40 11.75 42.93
CA GLU A 117 -5.29 10.38 43.46
C GLU A 117 -6.39 9.50 42.85
N LYS A 118 -7.61 10.03 42.71
CA LYS A 118 -8.71 9.33 42.04
C LYS A 118 -8.42 9.09 40.56
N TRP A 119 -7.79 10.05 39.88
CA TRP A 119 -7.45 9.91 38.46
C TRP A 119 -6.31 8.91 38.25
N GLU A 120 -5.27 8.96 39.09
CA GLU A 120 -4.16 8.00 39.08
C GLU A 120 -4.66 6.57 39.38
N ALA A 121 -5.46 6.38 40.44
CA ALA A 121 -6.07 5.09 40.74
C ALA A 121 -6.94 4.54 39.59
N MET A 122 -7.56 5.42 38.79
CA MET A 122 -8.31 5.04 37.58
C MET A 122 -7.41 4.64 36.40
N LEU A 123 -6.20 5.17 36.30
CA LEU A 123 -5.21 4.80 35.27
C LEU A 123 -4.50 3.48 35.58
N GLU A 124 -4.31 3.16 36.86
CA GLU A 124 -3.74 1.87 37.32
C GLU A 124 -4.73 0.68 37.18
N LEU A 125 -6.00 0.94 36.86
CA LEU A 125 -6.97 -0.12 36.56
C LEU A 125 -6.60 -0.84 35.25
N LYS A 126 -6.04 -2.04 35.38
CA LYS A 126 -5.71 -2.93 34.24
C LYS A 126 -6.86 -3.02 33.24
N GLN A 127 -6.62 -2.52 32.03
CA GLN A 127 -7.52 -2.69 30.90
C GLN A 127 -6.96 -3.73 29.94
N SER A 128 -7.86 -4.33 29.15
CA SER A 128 -7.49 -5.31 28.14
C SER A 128 -8.22 -5.06 26.84
N TYR A 129 -7.61 -5.50 25.75
CA TYR A 129 -8.25 -5.60 24.44
C TYR A 129 -8.14 -7.04 23.92
N VAL A 130 -8.92 -7.35 22.90
CA VAL A 130 -8.79 -8.57 22.11
C VAL A 130 -8.10 -8.16 20.81
N ASP A 131 -7.02 -8.85 20.44
CA ASP A 131 -6.30 -8.61 19.20
C ASP A 131 -6.99 -9.28 17.99
N ILE A 132 -6.39 -9.14 16.80
CA ILE A 132 -6.89 -9.77 15.57
C ILE A 132 -6.81 -11.31 15.59
N GLU A 133 -6.03 -11.90 16.49
CA GLU A 133 -5.90 -13.35 16.69
C GLU A 133 -6.94 -13.88 17.71
N GLY A 134 -7.82 -13.01 18.24
CA GLY A 134 -8.78 -13.36 19.30
C GLY A 134 -8.15 -13.46 20.70
N LYS A 135 -6.87 -13.12 20.86
CA LYS A 135 -6.15 -13.22 22.14
C LYS A 135 -6.34 -11.96 22.97
N LYS A 136 -6.63 -12.14 24.25
CA LYS A 136 -6.76 -11.05 25.23
C LYS A 136 -5.37 -10.55 25.63
N ARG A 137 -5.05 -9.28 25.30
CA ARG A 137 -3.79 -8.61 25.68
C ARG A 137 -4.06 -7.47 26.67
N GLU A 138 -3.07 -7.19 27.52
CA GLU A 138 -3.07 -6.01 28.39
C GLU A 138 -2.91 -4.74 27.54
N MET A 139 -3.66 -3.69 27.88
CA MET A 139 -3.75 -2.48 27.07
C MET A 139 -3.01 -1.32 27.73
N ILE A 140 -2.11 -0.69 26.97
CA ILE A 140 -1.33 0.47 27.42
C ILE A 140 -2.19 1.72 27.35
N ILE A 141 -2.23 2.51 28.43
CA ILE A 141 -3.00 3.77 28.54
C ILE A 141 -2.09 4.96 28.87
N LYS A 142 -0.87 4.71 29.36
CA LYS A 142 0.09 5.74 29.72
C LYS A 142 0.45 6.57 28.49
N GLN A 143 0.14 7.87 28.53
CA GLN A 143 0.29 8.78 27.40
C GLN A 143 1.69 8.72 26.77
N THR A 144 2.75 8.78 27.57
CA THR A 144 4.13 8.79 27.04
C THR A 144 4.49 7.50 26.30
N THR A 145 4.04 6.35 26.79
CA THR A 145 4.23 5.07 26.11
C THR A 145 3.42 5.00 24.82
N MET A 146 2.17 5.46 24.84
CA MET A 146 1.30 5.47 23.67
C MET A 146 1.78 6.45 22.58
N GLU A 147 2.27 7.63 22.96
CA GLU A 147 2.88 8.58 22.02
C GLU A 147 4.15 8.03 21.38
N ARG A 148 4.99 7.28 22.13
CA ARG A 148 6.14 6.59 21.55
C ARG A 148 5.71 5.51 20.56
N ILE A 149 4.74 4.66 20.93
CA ILE A 149 4.19 3.64 20.02
C ILE A 149 3.69 4.28 18.72
N ILE A 150 2.96 5.40 18.80
CA ILE A 150 2.48 6.11 17.61
C ILE A 150 3.63 6.69 16.78
N GLU A 151 4.66 7.25 17.41
CA GLU A 151 5.88 7.72 16.72
C GLU A 151 6.61 6.57 16.01
N ASP A 152 6.81 5.44 16.68
CA ASP A 152 7.44 4.25 16.13
C ASP A 152 6.66 3.74 14.90
N GLN A 153 5.32 3.73 14.96
CA GLN A 153 4.45 3.33 13.84
C GLN A 153 4.44 4.36 12.69
N LEU A 154 4.50 5.66 12.97
CA LEU A 154 4.61 6.69 11.93
C LEU A 154 5.96 6.58 11.18
N ASN A 155 7.06 6.35 11.90
CA ASN A 155 8.37 6.07 11.29
C ASN A 155 8.34 4.78 10.47
N SER A 156 7.68 3.74 10.97
CA SER A 156 7.47 2.47 10.26
C SER A 156 6.71 2.66 8.93
N ILE A 157 5.63 3.45 8.93
CA ILE A 157 4.88 3.81 7.72
C ILE A 157 5.72 4.67 6.76
N SER A 158 6.51 5.62 7.27
CA SER A 158 7.42 6.44 6.46
C SER A 158 8.43 5.57 5.70
N ASN A 159 9.02 4.58 6.37
CA ASN A 159 9.92 3.61 5.76
C ASN A 159 9.21 2.77 4.67
N ALA A 160 7.97 2.34 4.92
CA ALA A 160 7.16 1.63 3.91
C ALA A 160 6.89 2.50 2.67
N LYS A 161 6.51 3.78 2.85
CA LYS A 161 6.31 4.74 1.74
C LYS A 161 7.59 4.91 0.92
N ALA A 162 8.74 5.07 1.58
CA ALA A 162 10.03 5.17 0.90
C ALA A 162 10.35 3.91 0.06
N ALA A 163 10.09 2.71 0.59
CA ALA A 163 10.27 1.46 -0.13
C ALA A 163 9.33 1.32 -1.34
N ILE A 164 8.04 1.71 -1.20
CA ILE A 164 7.07 1.69 -2.31
C ILE A 164 7.51 2.67 -3.41
N HIS A 165 7.86 3.91 -3.06
CA HIS A 165 8.33 4.90 -4.03
C HIS A 165 9.60 4.44 -4.76
N ALA A 166 10.54 3.80 -4.05
CA ALA A 166 11.73 3.22 -4.66
C ALA A 166 11.38 2.12 -5.66
N ARG A 167 10.54 1.13 -5.29
CA ARG A 167 10.11 0.06 -6.21
C ARG A 167 9.33 0.62 -7.40
N ARG A 168 8.46 1.62 -7.19
CA ARG A 168 7.72 2.31 -8.27
C ARG A 168 8.67 3.00 -9.25
N ALA A 169 9.73 3.64 -8.78
CA ALA A 169 10.74 4.25 -9.64
C ALA A 169 11.49 3.20 -10.49
N THR A 170 11.82 2.03 -9.92
CA THR A 170 12.40 0.91 -10.67
C THR A 170 11.44 0.39 -11.75
N LEU A 171 10.19 0.11 -11.38
CA LEU A 171 9.14 -0.34 -12.30
C LEU A 171 8.88 0.65 -13.46
N GLN A 172 8.97 1.96 -13.18
CA GLN A 172 8.87 3.00 -14.21
C GLN A 172 10.07 3.07 -15.16
N SER A 173 11.24 2.56 -14.76
CA SER A 173 12.38 2.35 -15.66
C SER A 173 12.17 1.11 -16.50
N GLU A 174 11.85 -0.02 -15.84
CA GLU A 174 11.59 -1.32 -16.50
C GLU A 174 10.55 -1.20 -17.63
N GLU A 175 9.43 -0.51 -17.40
CA GLU A 175 8.38 -0.28 -18.40
C GLU A 175 8.87 0.58 -19.58
N LYS A 176 9.73 1.59 -19.35
CA LYS A 176 10.31 2.41 -20.43
C LYS A 176 11.29 1.62 -21.27
N ASP A 177 12.19 0.88 -20.63
CA ASP A 177 13.18 0.06 -21.32
C ASP A 177 12.49 -1.00 -22.21
N LEU A 178 11.39 -1.58 -21.72
CA LEU A 178 10.52 -2.48 -22.50
C LEU A 178 9.80 -1.76 -23.66
N GLN A 179 9.27 -0.55 -23.43
CA GLN A 179 8.59 0.23 -24.47
C GLN A 179 9.57 0.64 -25.58
N GLU A 180 10.76 1.11 -25.23
CA GLU A 180 11.81 1.50 -26.17
C GLU A 180 12.32 0.28 -26.96
N SER A 181 12.54 -0.87 -26.30
CA SER A 181 12.90 -2.13 -26.96
C SER A 181 11.82 -2.61 -27.94
N SER A 182 10.54 -2.50 -27.55
CA SER A 182 9.40 -2.85 -28.41
C SER A 182 9.31 -1.92 -29.63
N GLN A 183 9.44 -0.61 -29.42
CA GLN A 183 9.42 0.38 -30.49
C GLN A 183 10.57 0.18 -31.48
N ALA A 184 11.78 -0.12 -31.01
CA ALA A 184 12.93 -0.41 -31.85
C ALA A 184 12.68 -1.61 -32.78
N LYS A 185 12.13 -2.72 -32.25
CA LYS A 185 11.77 -3.92 -33.03
C LYS A 185 10.68 -3.63 -34.07
N ILE A 186 9.70 -2.79 -33.73
CA ILE A 186 8.67 -2.34 -34.68
C ILE A 186 9.30 -1.52 -35.80
N THR A 187 10.21 -0.59 -35.51
CA THR A 187 10.90 0.20 -36.55
C THR A 187 11.78 -0.66 -37.46
N GLU A 188 12.54 -1.61 -36.89
CA GLU A 188 13.35 -2.57 -37.65
C GLU A 188 12.49 -3.45 -38.58
N SER A 189 11.32 -3.90 -38.10
CA SER A 189 10.36 -4.66 -38.90
C SER A 189 9.78 -3.84 -40.05
N ILE A 190 9.46 -2.56 -39.80
CA ILE A 190 8.97 -1.63 -40.82
C ILE A 190 10.04 -1.37 -41.89
N ASP A 191 11.29 -1.15 -41.51
CA ASP A 191 12.38 -0.87 -42.45
C ASP A 191 12.81 -2.11 -43.25
N SER A 192 12.70 -3.29 -42.63
CA SER A 192 12.81 -4.59 -43.34
C SER A 192 11.71 -4.75 -44.39
N LEU A 193 10.45 -4.42 -44.05
CA LEU A 193 9.32 -4.46 -44.99
C LEU A 193 9.48 -3.45 -46.14
N LYS A 194 9.94 -2.22 -45.85
CA LYS A 194 10.26 -1.23 -46.90
C LYS A 194 11.32 -1.77 -47.86
N SER A 195 12.41 -2.33 -47.33
CA SER A 195 13.52 -2.88 -48.12
C SER A 195 13.05 -4.02 -49.03
N ALA A 196 12.20 -4.92 -48.52
CA ALA A 196 11.60 -5.99 -49.31
C ALA A 196 10.65 -5.47 -50.41
N ILE A 197 9.87 -4.42 -50.12
CA ILE A 197 9.01 -3.76 -51.11
C ILE A 197 9.85 -3.08 -52.20
N GLU A 198 10.90 -2.34 -51.83
CA GLU A 198 11.83 -1.74 -52.79
C GLU A 198 12.52 -2.79 -53.68
N GLU A 199 12.90 -3.94 -53.12
CA GLU A 199 13.47 -5.05 -53.89
C GLU A 199 12.44 -5.65 -54.87
N MET A 200 11.19 -5.82 -54.45
CA MET A 200 10.11 -6.27 -55.33
C MET A 200 9.81 -5.28 -56.45
N VAL A 201 9.76 -3.97 -56.15
CA VAL A 201 9.57 -2.92 -57.15
C VAL A 201 10.72 -2.93 -58.16
N ARG A 202 11.99 -2.98 -57.71
CA ARG A 202 13.15 -3.09 -58.60
C ARG A 202 13.07 -4.31 -59.51
N LYS A 203 12.63 -5.47 -59.00
CA LYS A 203 12.44 -6.70 -59.81
C LYS A 203 11.34 -6.59 -60.85
N ILE A 204 10.33 -5.75 -60.64
CA ILE A 204 9.25 -5.46 -61.61
C ILE A 204 9.72 -4.43 -62.65
N GLU A 205 10.52 -3.44 -62.24
CA GLU A 205 11.02 -2.36 -63.10
C GLU A 205 12.23 -2.76 -63.96
N THR A 206 13.02 -3.76 -63.56
CA THR A 206 14.03 -4.36 -64.46
C THR A 206 13.35 -5.28 -65.48
N PRO A 207 13.38 -4.97 -66.79
CA PRO A 207 12.88 -5.89 -67.80
C PRO A 207 13.72 -7.17 -67.81
N PRO A 208 13.13 -8.34 -68.15
CA PRO A 208 13.87 -9.58 -68.21
C PRO A 208 15.01 -9.47 -69.23
N ALA A 209 16.25 -9.58 -68.76
CA ALA A 209 17.41 -9.68 -69.63
C ALA A 209 17.23 -10.92 -70.53
N GLY A 210 17.06 -10.69 -71.82
CA GLY A 210 16.49 -11.68 -72.73
C GLY A 210 17.36 -12.93 -72.85
N HIS A 211 16.86 -14.06 -72.36
CA HIS A 211 17.39 -15.37 -72.74
C HIS A 211 16.78 -15.82 -74.07
N LEU A 212 17.20 -15.18 -75.16
CA LEU A 212 17.05 -15.74 -76.50
C LEU A 212 18.03 -16.91 -76.64
N LYS A 213 17.55 -18.12 -76.36
CA LYS A 213 18.06 -19.37 -76.92
C LYS A 213 16.89 -20.26 -77.33
N GLU A 214 16.32 -19.95 -78.48
CA GLU A 214 15.75 -21.00 -79.33
C GLU A 214 16.89 -21.93 -79.73
N GLU A 215 16.87 -23.18 -79.28
CA GLU A 215 17.48 -24.27 -80.06
C GLU A 215 16.78 -25.61 -79.79
N THR A 216 16.04 -26.06 -80.81
CA THR A 216 15.65 -27.45 -81.08
C THR A 216 14.89 -28.26 -80.01
N PHE A 217 13.57 -28.32 -80.21
CA PHE A 217 12.86 -29.60 -80.18
C PHE A 217 13.60 -30.61 -81.07
N GLU A 218 14.17 -31.68 -80.50
CA GLU A 218 14.03 -33.07 -80.95
C GLU A 218 14.71 -34.01 -79.94
N LYS A 219 14.27 -35.27 -79.84
CA LYS A 219 15.09 -36.42 -79.39
C LYS A 219 15.62 -36.41 -77.93
N LYS A 220 14.78 -36.86 -76.98
CA LYS A 220 14.98 -38.20 -76.33
C LYS A 220 13.77 -38.74 -75.52
N ARG A 221 12.70 -39.13 -76.20
CA ARG A 221 11.79 -40.17 -75.66
C ARG A 221 12.54 -41.51 -75.65
N ARG A 222 13.24 -41.83 -74.55
CA ARG A 222 13.64 -43.19 -74.10
C ARG A 222 14.60 -43.08 -72.90
N SER A 223 14.02 -43.24 -71.70
CA SER A 223 14.52 -44.07 -70.59
C SER A 223 13.56 -43.88 -69.41
N GLN A 224 12.43 -44.59 -69.51
CA GLN A 224 11.59 -44.95 -68.38
C GLN A 224 12.15 -46.27 -67.79
N GLU A 225 11.81 -46.60 -66.54
CA GLU A 225 12.23 -47.80 -65.79
C GLU A 225 13.69 -47.73 -65.30
N SER A 226 14.00 -47.83 -64.00
CA SER A 226 13.52 -48.84 -63.06
C SER A 226 13.48 -48.41 -61.58
N MET A 227 12.52 -48.98 -60.84
CA MET A 227 12.51 -49.28 -59.38
C MET A 227 12.58 -48.09 -58.39
N GLN A 228 11.58 -47.84 -57.53
CA GLN A 228 10.88 -48.67 -56.52
C GLN A 228 11.57 -48.69 -55.14
N ASP A 229 10.73 -48.73 -54.10
CA ASP A 229 11.01 -49.01 -52.68
C ASP A 229 11.81 -47.89 -51.94
N GLU A 230 11.62 -47.50 -50.66
CA GLU A 230 10.60 -47.68 -49.59
C GLU A 230 10.66 -46.37 -48.72
N GLU A 231 9.88 -46.04 -47.68
CA GLU A 231 8.88 -46.70 -46.81
C GLU A 231 7.67 -45.75 -46.55
N PRO A 232 6.52 -46.20 -46.02
CA PRO A 232 5.57 -45.37 -45.27
C PRO A 232 5.65 -45.68 -43.76
N MET A 233 6.19 -44.76 -42.94
CA MET A 233 6.18 -44.95 -41.48
C MET A 233 4.86 -44.43 -40.86
N ASP A 234 3.92 -45.36 -40.70
CA ASP A 234 2.75 -45.22 -39.84
C ASP A 234 3.19 -45.29 -38.36
N PHE A 235 2.69 -44.39 -37.52
CA PHE A 235 2.83 -44.46 -36.08
C PHE A 235 1.49 -44.10 -35.43
N SER A 236 0.72 -45.16 -35.19
CA SER A 236 -0.56 -45.10 -34.49
C SER A 236 -0.37 -45.29 -32.98
N ASP A 237 -1.14 -44.50 -32.23
CA ASP A 237 -1.73 -44.83 -30.92
C ASP A 237 -0.93 -44.87 -29.60
N ALA A 238 -1.72 -44.58 -28.57
CA ALA A 238 -1.58 -44.89 -27.15
C ALA A 238 -0.51 -44.14 -26.33
N GLU A 239 -0.98 -43.17 -25.54
CA GLU A 239 -1.15 -43.45 -24.11
C GLU A 239 -2.26 -42.58 -23.50
N GLY A 240 -3.18 -43.22 -22.79
CA GLY A 240 -4.21 -42.53 -22.00
C GLY A 240 -3.88 -42.62 -20.52
N HIS A 241 -4.17 -41.56 -19.77
CA HIS A 241 -4.26 -41.66 -18.31
C HIS A 241 -5.41 -40.83 -17.77
N ALA A 242 -6.36 -41.51 -17.13
CA ALA A 242 -7.38 -40.88 -16.31
C ALA A 242 -6.91 -40.79 -14.85
N LEU A 243 -7.26 -39.68 -14.18
CA LEU A 243 -7.74 -39.51 -12.79
C LEU A 243 -6.98 -40.23 -11.64
N PRO A 244 -6.81 -39.57 -10.47
CA PRO A 244 -7.92 -39.57 -9.51
C PRO A 244 -8.12 -38.29 -8.68
N GLU A 245 -9.14 -38.38 -7.83
CA GLU A 245 -9.79 -37.35 -7.02
C GLU A 245 -9.01 -36.88 -5.76
N ALA A 246 -9.56 -35.82 -5.16
CA ALA A 246 -9.73 -35.61 -3.71
C ALA A 246 -8.54 -35.29 -2.80
N ARG A 247 -8.61 -34.07 -2.22
CA ARG A 247 -8.45 -33.68 -0.80
C ARG A 247 -8.59 -32.15 -0.73
N GLY A 248 -9.27 -31.55 0.24
CA GLY A 248 -10.01 -32.07 1.39
C GLY A 248 -10.48 -30.89 2.25
#